data_AF-A0A7Y3F020-F1
#
_entry.id   AF-A0A7Y3F020-F1
#
_cell.length_a   1.000
_cell.length_b   1.000
_cell.length_c   1.000
_cell.angle_alpha   90.00
_cell.angle_beta   90.00
_cell.angle_gamma   90.00
#
_symmetry.space_group_name_H-M   'P 1'
#
loop_
_entity.id
_entity.type
_entity.pdbx_description
1 polymer ?
#
loop_
_entity_poly.entity_id
_entity_poly.type
_entity_poly.pdbx_seq_one_letter_code
_entity_poly.pdbx_strand_id
1 'polypeptide(L)'
;MNSFLRAIMQAILLTATIGLFACDSSTVTTTDNQPSAAADVATNVAESITVNMPRIRATAPGQSVTGAFMTLVNNSATASALISVSFDGASTVEIHETSMNEGRMRMQKVSQIDIPANGSAELKPGSYHVMLIGLEKDMQAGTVENLTLTFSDGSQKTVEALVDKLSE
;
A
#
# COMPACT_ATOMS: atom_id res chain seq x y z
N MET A 1 47.29 -15.71 30.54
CA MET A 1 48.03 -15.71 31.83
C MET A 1 47.00 -15.93 32.93
N ASN A 2 47.03 -17.13 33.54
CA ASN A 2 46.37 -17.57 34.78
C ASN A 2 44.83 -17.79 34.69
N SER A 3 44.29 -19.00 34.47
CA SER A 3 44.41 -20.29 35.18
C SER A 3 44.00 -20.23 36.66
N PHE A 4 42.71 -20.46 36.97
CA PHE A 4 42.30 -21.00 38.28
C PHE A 4 41.17 -22.05 38.12
N LEU A 5 41.59 -23.30 38.34
CA LEU A 5 40.93 -24.45 39.00
C LEU A 5 39.55 -24.94 38.48
N ARG A 6 39.43 -26.12 37.85
CA ARG A 6 39.65 -27.53 38.28
C ARG A 6 38.51 -28.16 39.09
N ALA A 7 38.00 -29.27 38.52
CA ALA A 7 37.34 -30.44 39.13
C ALA A 7 35.94 -30.22 39.70
N ILE A 8 34.91 -30.98 39.32
CA ILE A 8 34.61 -32.38 39.69
C ILE A 8 33.77 -32.97 38.53
N MET A 9 34.15 -33.98 37.74
CA MET A 9 34.47 -35.39 38.02
C MET A 9 33.26 -36.27 38.40
N GLN A 10 32.66 -36.90 37.36
CA GLN A 10 32.05 -38.26 37.30
C GLN A 10 30.78 -38.52 38.16
N ALA A 11 29.79 -39.37 37.84
CA ALA A 11 29.74 -40.62 37.07
C ALA A 11 28.25 -41.05 36.84
N ILE A 12 27.96 -41.71 35.69
CA ILE A 12 27.30 -43.03 35.53
C ILE A 12 25.86 -43.20 36.15
N LEU A 13 24.80 -43.54 35.40
CA LEU A 13 24.45 -44.92 35.00
C LEU A 13 23.38 -45.00 33.89
N LEU A 14 23.56 -46.01 33.02
CA LEU A 14 22.64 -46.61 32.05
C LEU A 14 21.23 -46.90 32.61
N THR A 15 20.20 -46.65 31.80
CA THR A 15 19.14 -47.64 31.55
C THR A 15 18.70 -47.58 30.08
N ALA A 16 18.97 -48.67 29.37
CA ALA A 16 18.38 -48.96 28.07
C ALA A 16 16.99 -49.55 28.29
N THR A 17 15.97 -49.03 27.61
CA THR A 17 14.70 -49.73 27.41
C THR A 17 14.39 -49.78 25.93
N ILE A 18 14.53 -50.98 25.39
CA ILE A 18 14.02 -51.41 24.09
C ILE A 18 12.50 -51.48 24.20
N GLY A 19 11.80 -50.57 23.53
CA GLY A 19 10.35 -50.61 23.37
C GLY A 19 10.01 -50.97 21.93
N LEU A 20 9.79 -52.25 21.69
CA LEU A 20 9.23 -52.80 20.45
C LEU A 20 7.72 -52.54 20.47
N PHE A 21 7.20 -51.64 19.62
CA PHE A 21 5.75 -51.54 19.40
C PHE A 21 5.43 -51.69 17.92
N ALA A 22 4.52 -52.64 17.69
CA ALA A 22 4.06 -53.15 16.42
C ALA A 22 3.21 -52.14 15.65
N CYS A 23 3.21 -52.27 14.32
CA CYS A 23 2.23 -51.64 13.44
C CYS A 23 0.83 -52.16 13.76
N ASP A 24 -0.12 -51.26 13.96
CA ASP A 24 -1.54 -51.54 13.71
C ASP A 24 -2.06 -50.47 12.74
N SER A 25 -2.67 -50.94 11.66
CA SER A 25 -3.39 -50.11 10.70
C SER A 25 -4.87 -50.30 10.97
N SER A 26 -5.56 -49.27 11.45
CA SER A 26 -6.99 -49.08 11.23
C SER A 26 -7.42 -47.64 11.52
N THR A 27 -8.18 -47.13 10.56
CA THR A 27 -8.88 -45.85 10.43
C THR A 27 -9.66 -45.36 11.67
N VAL A 28 -9.72 -44.03 11.88
CA VAL A 28 -10.95 -43.20 11.95
C VAL A 28 -10.68 -41.86 12.69
N THR A 29 -11.07 -40.76 12.02
CA THR A 29 -11.34 -39.34 12.44
C THR A 29 -10.85 -38.87 13.82
N THR A 30 -10.28 -37.66 13.96
CA THR A 30 -11.03 -36.39 13.94
C THR A 30 -10.05 -35.21 13.99
N THR A 31 -10.36 -34.17 13.21
CA THR A 31 -9.95 -32.76 13.32
C THR A 31 -9.04 -32.37 14.49
N ASP A 32 -7.77 -32.11 14.20
CA ASP A 32 -6.95 -31.18 14.99
C ASP A 32 -6.45 -30.06 14.09
N ASN A 33 -7.02 -28.89 14.34
CA ASN A 33 -6.79 -27.66 13.59
C ASN A 33 -5.47 -27.05 14.09
N GLN A 34 -4.35 -27.51 13.54
CA GLN A 34 -3.04 -26.89 13.72
C GLN A 34 -2.74 -26.04 12.48
N PRO A 35 -2.83 -24.69 12.54
CA PRO A 35 -2.22 -23.86 11.51
C PRO A 35 -0.71 -23.87 11.74
N SER A 36 -0.04 -24.92 11.25
CA SER A 36 1.38 -24.83 10.91
C SER A 36 1.47 -24.25 9.50
N ALA A 37 1.24 -22.95 9.44
CA ALA A 37 1.73 -22.10 8.38
C ALA A 37 2.19 -20.83 9.10
N ALA A 38 3.50 -20.58 9.08
CA ALA A 38 3.94 -19.19 9.03
C ALA A 38 3.31 -18.62 7.76
N ALA A 39 2.07 -18.15 7.88
CA ALA A 39 1.50 -17.26 6.90
C ALA A 39 2.42 -16.05 6.96
N ASP A 40 3.30 -15.96 5.97
CA ASP A 40 3.81 -14.68 5.51
C ASP A 40 2.56 -13.81 5.37
N VAL A 41 2.34 -12.93 6.34
CA VAL A 41 1.29 -11.92 6.27
C VAL A 41 1.78 -11.01 5.17
N ALA A 42 1.48 -11.38 3.93
CA ALA A 42 1.80 -10.59 2.76
C ALA A 42 1.22 -9.22 3.03
N THR A 43 2.10 -8.29 3.42
CA THR A 43 1.68 -6.95 3.83
C THR A 43 1.08 -6.34 2.59
N ASN A 44 -0.21 -6.08 2.68
CA ASN A 44 -0.97 -5.52 1.59
C ASN A 44 -0.38 -4.14 1.26
N VAL A 45 -0.16 -3.84 -0.03
CA VAL A 45 0.59 -2.64 -0.45
C VAL A 45 -0.02 -1.39 0.17
N ALA A 46 -1.35 -1.26 0.17
CA ALA A 46 -2.06 -0.10 0.71
C ALA A 46 -1.67 0.23 2.16
N GLU A 47 -1.33 -0.77 2.98
CA GLU A 47 -0.89 -0.56 4.37
C GLU A 47 0.52 0.00 4.45
N SER A 48 1.39 -0.38 3.50
CA SER A 48 2.78 0.10 3.42
C SER A 48 2.92 1.49 2.80
N ILE A 49 1.92 1.94 2.03
CA ILE A 49 1.92 3.27 1.41
C ILE A 49 1.37 4.32 2.39
N THR A 50 2.18 5.29 2.78
CA THR A 50 1.71 6.51 3.45
C THR A 50 1.28 7.54 2.41
N VAL A 51 0.12 8.16 2.60
CA VAL A 51 -0.38 9.23 1.73
C VAL A 51 -0.29 10.54 2.47
N ASN A 52 0.53 11.46 1.96
CA ASN A 52 0.79 12.75 2.56
C ASN A 52 0.08 13.86 1.81
N MET A 53 -0.54 14.77 2.57
CA MET A 53 -1.23 15.97 2.08
C MET A 53 -2.16 15.70 0.88
N PRO A 54 -3.09 14.73 0.97
CA PRO A 54 -4.12 14.55 -0.04
C PRO A 54 -4.97 15.82 -0.14
N ARG A 55 -5.08 16.36 -1.36
CA ARG A 55 -5.82 17.59 -1.62
C ARG A 55 -6.48 17.57 -2.99
N ILE A 56 -7.59 18.28 -3.10
CA ILE A 56 -8.34 18.50 -4.34
C ILE A 56 -8.36 20.01 -4.59
N ARG A 57 -8.22 20.43 -5.86
CA ARG A 57 -8.38 21.84 -6.21
C ARG A 57 -9.86 22.22 -6.19
N ALA A 58 -10.22 23.32 -5.52
CA ALA A 58 -11.56 23.87 -5.62
C ALA A 58 -11.93 24.22 -7.07
N THR A 59 -13.22 24.17 -7.38
CA THR A 59 -13.73 24.52 -8.71
C THR A 59 -14.52 25.81 -8.68
N ALA A 60 -14.48 26.56 -9.78
CA ALA A 60 -15.41 27.66 -9.99
C ALA A 60 -16.81 27.13 -10.33
N PRO A 61 -17.89 27.91 -10.09
CA PRO A 61 -19.24 27.50 -10.46
C PRO A 61 -19.34 27.10 -11.93
N GLY A 62 -19.84 25.89 -12.21
CA GLY A 62 -20.00 25.35 -13.56
C GLY A 62 -18.76 24.68 -14.15
N GLN A 63 -17.65 24.60 -13.41
CA GLN A 63 -16.48 23.82 -13.79
C GLN A 63 -16.66 22.36 -13.38
N SER A 64 -16.72 21.46 -14.37
CA SER A 64 -16.95 20.03 -14.17
C SER A 64 -15.68 19.18 -14.10
N VAL A 65 -14.50 19.81 -14.09
CA VAL A 65 -13.20 19.13 -14.06
C VAL A 65 -12.29 19.73 -13.02
N THR A 66 -11.64 18.90 -12.21
CA THR A 66 -10.61 19.32 -11.25
C THR A 66 -9.45 18.33 -11.18
N GLY A 67 -8.40 18.73 -10.46
CA GLY A 67 -7.23 17.90 -10.16
C GLY A 67 -7.10 17.60 -8.67
N ALA A 68 -6.71 16.37 -8.34
CA ALA A 68 -6.29 15.96 -7.01
C ALA A 68 -4.78 15.66 -6.98
N PHE A 69 -4.17 16.00 -5.85
CA PHE A 69 -2.73 15.99 -5.62
C PHE A 69 -2.43 15.36 -4.26
N MET A 70 -1.31 14.65 -4.16
CA MET A 70 -0.88 13.95 -2.96
C MET A 70 0.55 13.45 -3.14
N THR A 71 1.22 13.12 -2.05
CA THR A 71 2.50 12.41 -2.11
C THR A 71 2.33 10.99 -1.57
N LEU A 72 2.66 10.00 -2.38
CA LEU A 72 2.64 8.60 -2.00
C LEU A 72 4.05 8.19 -1.57
N VAL A 73 4.20 7.71 -0.34
CA VAL A 73 5.47 7.24 0.21
C VAL A 73 5.37 5.75 0.46
N ASN A 74 6.24 4.97 -0.17
CA ASN A 74 6.31 3.54 0.01
C ASN A 74 7.36 3.19 1.06
N ASN A 75 6.92 2.68 2.20
CA ASN A 75 7.80 2.29 3.31
C ASN A 75 8.23 0.83 3.25
N SER A 76 7.89 0.10 2.18
CA SER A 76 8.26 -1.30 1.98
C SER A 76 9.51 -1.44 1.11
N ALA A 77 10.14 -2.62 1.20
CA ALA A 77 11.26 -3.01 0.36
C ALA A 77 10.86 -3.44 -1.06
N THR A 78 9.57 -3.41 -1.40
CA THR A 78 9.03 -3.86 -2.69
C THR A 78 8.44 -2.67 -3.43
N ALA A 79 8.77 -2.52 -4.72
CA ALA A 79 8.16 -1.49 -5.54
C ALA A 79 6.67 -1.79 -5.76
N SER A 80 5.87 -0.75 -5.91
CA SER A 80 4.44 -0.85 -6.20
C SER A 80 4.02 0.17 -7.24
N ALA A 81 2.77 0.13 -7.69
CA ALA A 81 2.19 1.16 -8.54
C ALA A 81 0.77 1.50 -8.12
N LEU A 82 0.39 2.77 -8.24
CA LEU A 82 -1.00 3.22 -8.20
C LEU A 82 -1.60 3.02 -9.60
N ILE A 83 -2.61 2.17 -9.72
CA ILE A 83 -3.21 1.81 -11.02
C ILE A 83 -4.54 2.50 -11.29
N SER A 84 -5.28 2.87 -10.24
CA SER A 84 -6.53 3.60 -10.38
C SER A 84 -6.85 4.40 -9.14
N VAL A 85 -7.68 5.44 -9.34
CA VAL A 85 -8.31 6.21 -8.28
C VAL A 85 -9.79 6.28 -8.57
N SER A 86 -10.62 6.17 -7.55
CA SER A 86 -12.06 6.38 -7.66
C SER A 86 -12.52 7.49 -6.72
N PHE A 87 -13.58 8.16 -7.13
CA PHE A 87 -14.23 9.25 -6.40
C PHE A 87 -15.72 9.25 -6.73
N ASP A 88 -16.57 9.20 -5.71
CA ASP A 88 -18.01 9.09 -5.90
C ASP A 88 -18.63 10.36 -6.52
N GLY A 89 -18.01 11.53 -6.34
CA GLY A 89 -18.52 12.80 -6.85
C GLY A 89 -18.11 13.14 -8.28
N ALA A 90 -17.51 12.21 -9.04
CA ALA A 90 -17.11 12.41 -10.44
C ALA A 90 -17.52 11.23 -11.33
N SER A 91 -17.91 11.55 -12.56
CA SER A 91 -18.28 10.54 -13.57
C SER A 91 -17.08 9.72 -14.05
N THR A 92 -15.89 10.31 -14.09
CA THR A 92 -14.67 9.63 -14.54
C THR A 92 -13.47 10.15 -13.78
N VAL A 93 -12.58 9.24 -13.40
CA VAL A 93 -11.32 9.56 -12.73
C VAL A 93 -10.17 8.99 -13.54
N GLU A 94 -9.19 9.82 -13.84
CA GLU A 94 -8.04 9.45 -14.66
C GLU A 94 -6.73 9.88 -14.00
N ILE A 95 -5.65 9.17 -14.31
CA ILE A 95 -4.30 9.53 -13.88
C ILE A 95 -3.59 10.17 -15.07
N HIS A 96 -3.07 11.37 -14.88
CA HIS A 96 -2.41 12.16 -15.93
C HIS A 96 -1.00 12.54 -15.51
N GLU A 97 -0.10 12.60 -16.47
CA GLU A 97 1.25 13.15 -16.34
C GLU A 97 1.34 14.44 -17.15
N THR A 98 1.83 15.51 -16.52
CA THR A 98 2.27 16.70 -17.22
C THR A 98 3.78 16.68 -17.34
N SER A 99 4.30 16.75 -18.56
CA SER A 99 5.74 16.83 -18.82
C SER A 99 6.06 17.88 -19.88
N MET A 100 7.26 18.44 -19.83
CA MET A 100 7.76 19.33 -20.87
C MET A 100 8.47 18.48 -21.93
N ASN A 101 7.94 18.46 -23.15
CA ASN A 101 8.54 17.77 -24.27
C ASN A 101 8.85 18.78 -25.37
N GLU A 102 10.14 18.97 -25.69
CA GLU A 102 10.61 19.89 -26.74
C GLU A 102 10.11 21.34 -26.57
N GLY A 103 10.05 21.83 -25.32
CA GLY A 103 9.55 23.18 -25.02
C GLY A 103 8.03 23.34 -25.09
N ARG A 104 7.27 22.25 -25.26
CA ARG A 104 5.81 22.23 -25.14
C ARG A 104 5.37 21.43 -23.93
N MET A 105 4.45 21.99 -23.15
CA MET A 105 3.77 21.23 -22.10
C MET A 105 2.86 20.19 -22.74
N ARG A 106 3.03 18.94 -22.34
CA ARG A 106 2.18 17.82 -22.76
C ARG A 106 1.53 17.22 -21.53
N MET A 107 0.20 17.12 -21.56
CA MET A 107 -0.60 16.43 -20.56
C MET A 107 -1.09 15.12 -21.20
N GLN A 108 -0.74 13.99 -20.61
CA GLN A 108 -1.07 12.68 -21.14
C GLN A 108 -1.66 11.79 -20.05
N LYS A 109 -2.71 11.04 -20.39
CA LYS A 109 -3.23 9.99 -19.52
C LYS A 109 -2.19 8.88 -19.41
N VAL A 110 -1.97 8.39 -18.21
CA VAL A 110 -1.09 7.25 -17.90
C VAL A 110 -1.91 6.12 -17.28
N SER A 111 -1.46 4.88 -17.44
CA SER A 111 -2.14 3.70 -16.89
C SER A 111 -1.85 3.48 -15.41
N GLN A 112 -0.70 3.98 -14.92
CA GLN A 112 -0.29 3.83 -13.53
C GLN A 112 0.76 4.88 -13.15
N ILE A 113 1.01 5.01 -11.85
CA ILE A 113 2.16 5.74 -11.29
C ILE A 113 3.01 4.75 -10.52
N ASP A 114 4.27 4.59 -10.91
CA ASP A 114 5.21 3.73 -10.21
C ASP A 114 5.67 4.38 -8.89
N ILE A 115 5.71 3.60 -7.83
CA ILE A 115 6.12 3.99 -6.49
C ILE A 115 7.30 3.10 -6.09
N PRO A 116 8.55 3.58 -6.18
CA PRO A 116 9.74 2.78 -5.88
C PRO A 116 9.75 2.24 -4.45
N ALA A 117 10.42 1.11 -4.22
CA ALA A 117 10.69 0.59 -2.88
C ALA A 117 11.46 1.64 -2.04
N ASN A 118 11.04 1.84 -0.79
CA ASN A 118 11.58 2.89 0.10
C ASN A 118 11.63 4.30 -0.55
N GLY A 119 10.75 4.54 -1.52
CA GLY A 119 10.72 5.76 -2.31
C GLY A 119 9.37 6.47 -2.26
N SER A 120 9.21 7.47 -3.11
CA SER A 120 7.97 8.23 -3.19
C SER A 120 7.61 8.60 -4.63
N ALA A 121 6.31 8.80 -4.85
CA ALA A 121 5.75 9.37 -6.06
C ALA A 121 4.97 10.64 -5.69
N GLU A 122 5.32 11.76 -6.32
CA GLU A 122 4.73 13.07 -6.02
C GLU A 122 3.73 13.46 -7.10
N LEU A 123 2.45 13.55 -6.72
CA LEU A 123 1.39 14.07 -7.56
C LEU A 123 1.20 15.55 -7.22
N LYS A 124 1.67 16.43 -8.10
CA LYS A 124 1.65 17.89 -7.94
C LYS A 124 1.37 18.60 -9.26
N PRO A 125 0.95 19.88 -9.23
CA PRO A 125 0.80 20.67 -10.43
C PRO A 125 2.07 20.66 -11.29
N GLY A 126 1.93 20.35 -12.59
CA GLY A 126 3.06 20.23 -13.52
C GLY A 126 3.79 18.89 -13.50
N SER A 127 3.30 17.89 -12.76
CA SER A 127 3.80 16.50 -12.72
C SER A 127 2.61 15.54 -12.91
N TYR A 128 2.64 14.38 -12.25
CA TYR A 128 1.49 13.50 -12.08
C TYR A 128 0.36 14.18 -11.30
N HIS A 129 -0.88 13.88 -11.66
CA HIS A 129 -2.07 14.30 -10.94
C HIS A 129 -3.26 13.38 -11.29
N VAL A 130 -4.24 13.35 -10.40
CA VAL A 130 -5.51 12.65 -10.65
C VAL A 130 -6.50 13.67 -11.20
N MET A 131 -7.04 13.44 -12.38
CA MET A 131 -8.06 14.27 -13.01
C MET A 131 -9.45 13.70 -12.69
N LEU A 132 -10.30 14.52 -12.06
CA LEU A 132 -11.69 14.21 -11.76
C LEU A 132 -12.57 14.91 -12.81
N ILE A 133 -13.33 14.16 -13.58
CA ILE A 133 -14.10 14.64 -14.74
C ILE A 133 -15.59 14.36 -14.54
N GLY A 134 -16.43 15.33 -14.88
CA GLY A 134 -17.87 15.22 -14.75
C GLY A 134 -18.29 15.26 -13.28
N LEU A 135 -17.83 16.30 -12.57
CA LEU A 135 -18.19 16.54 -11.17
C LEU A 135 -19.71 16.74 -11.02
N GLU A 136 -20.32 16.06 -10.06
CA GLU A 136 -21.75 16.19 -9.76
C GLU A 136 -22.08 17.45 -8.94
N LYS A 137 -21.08 17.96 -8.20
CA LYS A 137 -21.16 19.15 -7.37
C LYS A 137 -19.86 19.96 -7.50
N ASP A 138 -19.96 21.27 -7.28
CA ASP A 138 -18.79 22.13 -7.18
C ASP A 138 -17.93 21.71 -5.97
N MET A 139 -16.61 21.67 -6.15
CA MET A 139 -15.64 21.41 -5.08
C MET A 139 -15.40 22.70 -4.30
N GLN A 140 -16.06 22.82 -3.15
CA GLN A 140 -15.98 24.01 -2.30
C GLN A 140 -14.73 23.97 -1.42
N ALA A 141 -13.98 25.07 -1.39
CA ALA A 141 -12.77 25.15 -0.57
C ALA A 141 -13.09 24.94 0.93
N GLY A 142 -12.24 24.15 1.59
CA GLY A 142 -12.37 23.81 3.02
C GLY A 142 -13.25 22.59 3.31
N THR A 143 -13.87 21.95 2.30
CA THR A 143 -14.52 20.65 2.47
C THR A 143 -13.50 19.51 2.39
N VAL A 144 -13.92 18.33 2.86
CA VAL A 144 -13.13 17.10 2.79
C VAL A 144 -13.92 16.10 1.95
N GLU A 145 -13.23 15.45 1.03
CA GLU A 145 -13.80 14.43 0.14
C GLU A 145 -12.97 13.15 0.22
N ASN A 146 -13.60 11.98 0.05
CA ASN A 146 -12.92 10.69 0.14
C ASN A 146 -12.47 10.23 -1.25
N LEU A 147 -11.18 9.95 -1.40
CA LEU A 147 -10.61 9.33 -2.59
C LEU A 147 -10.20 7.89 -2.27
N THR A 148 -10.54 6.95 -3.13
CA THR A 148 -10.10 5.55 -2.97
C THR A 148 -9.01 5.26 -3.99
N LEU A 149 -7.82 4.93 -3.50
CA LEU A 149 -6.64 4.59 -4.27
C LEU A 149 -6.56 3.07 -4.43
N THR A 150 -6.35 2.57 -5.64
CA THR A 150 -6.13 1.15 -5.91
C THR A 150 -4.71 0.92 -6.40
N PHE A 151 -4.01 -0.04 -5.79
CA PHE A 151 -2.63 -0.36 -6.13
C PHE A 151 -2.53 -1.64 -6.97
N SER A 152 -1.33 -1.89 -7.51
CA SER A 152 -1.04 -2.98 -8.45
C SER A 152 -1.30 -4.40 -7.91
N ASP A 153 -1.33 -4.59 -6.60
CA ASP A 153 -1.68 -5.86 -5.94
C ASP A 153 -3.20 -6.04 -5.73
N GLY A 154 -4.01 -5.08 -6.19
CA GLY A 154 -5.45 -5.05 -6.00
C GLY A 154 -5.89 -4.47 -4.66
N SER A 155 -4.94 -4.08 -3.80
CA SER A 155 -5.25 -3.40 -2.55
C SER A 155 -5.87 -2.03 -2.75
N GLN A 156 -6.65 -1.59 -1.76
CA GLN A 156 -7.29 -0.29 -1.78
C GLN A 156 -7.03 0.49 -0.50
N LYS A 157 -6.89 1.81 -0.63
CA LYS A 157 -6.77 2.75 0.48
C LYS A 157 -7.68 3.95 0.25
N THR A 158 -8.62 4.18 1.16
CA THR A 158 -9.39 5.42 1.18
C THR A 158 -8.63 6.49 1.95
N VAL A 159 -8.57 7.69 1.38
CA VAL A 159 -7.93 8.86 1.97
C VAL A 159 -8.85 10.06 1.92
N GLU A 160 -8.87 10.81 3.01
CA GLU A 160 -9.57 12.08 3.11
C GLU A 160 -8.72 13.17 2.46
N ALA A 161 -9.22 13.79 1.39
CA ALA A 161 -8.55 14.88 0.68
C ALA A 161 -9.21 16.23 1.02
N LEU A 162 -8.41 17.19 1.45
CA LEU A 162 -8.88 18.56 1.69
C LEU A 162 -9.06 19.30 0.36
N VAL A 163 -10.19 19.96 0.17
CA VAL A 163 -10.40 20.84 -0.98
C VAL A 163 -9.69 22.17 -0.70
N ASP A 164 -8.54 22.37 -1.33
CA ASP A 164 -7.76 23.60 -1.23
C ASP A 164 -8.43 24.72 -2.04
N LYS A 165 -8.22 25.96 -1.59
CA LYS A 165 -8.66 27.15 -2.34
C LYS A 165 -8.12 27.09 -3.76
N LEU A 166 -8.92 27.58 -4.71
CA LEU A 166 -8.49 27.84 -6.07
C LEU A 166 -7.37 28.90 -5.96
N SER A 167 -6.11 28.48 -5.93
CA SER A 167 -4.99 29.42 -5.90
C SER A 167 -5.01 30.23 -7.19
N GLU A 168 -5.03 31.56 -7.02
CA GLU A 168 -4.96 32.58 -8.08
C GLU A 168 -3.63 32.54 -8.84
#